data_AF-A0A3P3WDV4-F1
#
_entry.id   AF-A0A3P3WDV4-F1
#
_cell.length_a   1.000
_cell.length_b   1.000
_cell.length_c   1.000
_cell.angle_alpha   90.00
_cell.angle_beta   90.00
_cell.angle_gamma   90.00
#
_symmetry.space_group_name_H-M   'P 1'
#
loop_
_entity.id
_entity.type
_entity.pdbx_description
1 polymer ?
#
loop_
_entity_poly.entity_id
_entity_poly.type
_entity_poly.pdbx_seq_one_letter_code
_entity_poly.pdbx_strand_id
1 'polypeptide(L)'
;MHGTLNKVTLIGHLGDEVKMHYFEGGNSIARFSIATNEVYINKTTNEKITSTEWHNLVVRNKAAELCEKYLSKGDKIYIEGKIRTRQWQTEEGITKHTTEIQVTEFIFLNTKKDIDGKNKSLKHTVEDKLADFEIPKISEMENLDNLPF
;
A
#
# COMPACT_ATOMS: atom_id res chain seq x y z
N MET A 1 -39.61 3.84 -14.96
CA MET A 1 -38.58 3.50 -13.95
C MET A 1 -37.27 3.30 -14.69
N HIS A 2 -36.32 4.25 -14.58
CA HIS A 2 -34.99 4.11 -15.18
C HIS A 2 -34.03 3.54 -14.13
N GLY A 3 -34.14 2.24 -13.86
CA GLY A 3 -33.30 1.57 -12.88
C GLY A 3 -32.17 0.83 -13.58
N THR A 4 -31.03 1.49 -13.81
CA THR A 4 -29.79 0.81 -14.18
C THR A 4 -28.91 0.64 -12.94
N LEU A 5 -28.15 -0.45 -12.88
CA LEU A 5 -27.21 -0.74 -11.80
C LEU A 5 -25.78 -0.73 -12.34
N ASN A 6 -24.92 0.07 -11.72
CA ASN A 6 -23.47 0.02 -11.93
C ASN A 6 -22.83 -0.19 -10.56
N LYS A 7 -22.43 -1.42 -10.29
CA LYS A 7 -21.77 -1.84 -9.06
C LYS A 7 -20.58 -2.73 -9.41
N VAL A 8 -19.44 -2.44 -8.79
CA VAL A 8 -18.24 -3.27 -8.79
C VAL A 8 -17.93 -3.67 -7.37
N THR A 9 -17.59 -4.94 -7.17
CA THR A 9 -17.11 -5.47 -5.89
C THR A 9 -15.87 -6.28 -6.18
N LEU A 10 -14.74 -5.95 -5.54
CA LEU A 10 -13.47 -6.65 -5.74
C LEU A 10 -12.79 -6.91 -4.40
N ILE A 11 -12.05 -8.01 -4.34
CA ILE A 11 -11.04 -8.28 -3.31
C ILE A 11 -9.72 -8.51 -4.04
N GLY A 12 -8.71 -7.72 -3.71
CA GLY A 12 -7.42 -7.80 -4.37
C GLY A 12 -6.28 -7.31 -3.49
N HIS A 13 -5.08 -7.39 -4.06
CA HIS A 13 -3.86 -6.92 -3.44
C HIS A 13 -3.38 -5.63 -4.10
N LEU A 14 -2.96 -4.64 -3.32
CA LEU A 14 -2.37 -3.42 -3.87
C LEU A 14 -1.08 -3.74 -4.65
N GLY A 15 -0.98 -3.26 -5.90
CA GLY A 15 0.23 -3.44 -6.71
C GLY A 15 1.29 -2.39 -6.50
N ASP A 16 0.87 -1.20 -6.08
CA ASP A 16 1.69 -0.02 -5.91
C ASP A 16 1.22 0.78 -4.69
N GLU A 17 2.05 1.72 -4.25
CA GLU A 17 1.71 2.62 -3.15
C GLU A 17 0.55 3.55 -3.51
N VAL A 18 -0.16 4.04 -2.48
CA VAL A 18 -1.29 4.96 -2.65
C VAL A 18 -0.78 6.34 -3.08
N LYS A 19 -1.09 6.75 -4.30
CA LYS A 19 -0.68 8.06 -4.84
C LYS A 19 -1.73 9.12 -4.50
N MET A 20 -1.38 10.05 -3.63
CA MET A 20 -2.24 11.16 -3.23
C MET A 20 -2.07 12.39 -4.12
N HIS A 21 -3.18 13.09 -4.33
CA HIS A 21 -3.21 14.40 -4.94
C HIS A 21 -4.18 15.29 -4.16
N TYR A 22 -3.67 16.42 -3.67
CA TYR A 22 -4.43 17.41 -2.91
C TYR A 22 -4.75 18.59 -3.83
N PHE A 23 -6.00 19.03 -3.82
CA PHE A 23 -6.48 20.17 -4.59
C PHE A 23 -6.67 21.40 -3.69
N GLU A 24 -6.63 22.59 -4.29
CA GLU A 24 -7.03 23.83 -3.64
C GLU A 24 -8.48 23.71 -3.15
N GLY A 25 -8.74 24.11 -1.89
CA GLY A 25 -10.05 23.97 -1.25
C GLY A 25 -10.26 22.68 -0.43
N GLY A 26 -9.20 21.91 -0.18
CA GLY A 26 -9.22 20.80 0.79
C GLY A 26 -9.78 19.48 0.24
N ASN A 27 -10.04 19.38 -1.06
CA ASN A 27 -10.37 18.11 -1.70
C ASN A 27 -9.09 17.28 -1.92
N SER A 28 -9.19 15.96 -1.80
CA SER A 28 -8.06 15.05 -2.05
C SER A 28 -8.51 13.85 -2.88
N ILE A 29 -7.59 13.26 -3.64
CA ILE A 29 -7.82 12.04 -4.41
C ILE A 29 -6.65 11.08 -4.20
N ALA A 30 -6.96 9.83 -3.91
CA ALA A 30 -6.02 8.70 -3.94
C ALA A 30 -6.20 7.92 -5.24
N ARG A 31 -5.09 7.50 -5.84
CA ARG A 31 -5.06 6.54 -6.95
C ARG A 31 -4.10 5.40 -6.63
N PHE A 32 -4.57 4.18 -6.82
CA PHE A 32 -3.77 2.97 -6.70
C PHE A 32 -4.40 1.86 -7.52
N SER A 33 -3.63 0.80 -7.79
CA SER A 33 -4.11 -0.37 -8.51
C SER A 33 -4.21 -1.57 -7.57
N ILE A 34 -5.20 -2.42 -7.82
CA ILE A 34 -5.28 -3.74 -7.19
C ILE A 34 -5.18 -4.84 -8.25
N ALA A 35 -4.51 -5.94 -7.89
CA ALA A 35 -4.48 -7.16 -8.65
C ALA A 35 -5.53 -8.15 -8.16
N THR A 36 -6.24 -8.78 -9.10
CA THR A 36 -7.06 -9.97 -8.85
C THR A 36 -6.54 -11.11 -9.70
N ASN A 37 -6.48 -12.32 -9.15
CA ASN A 37 -5.92 -13.49 -9.84
C ASN A 37 -7.02 -14.52 -10.11
N GLU A 38 -7.00 -15.08 -11.31
CA GLU A 38 -7.83 -16.21 -11.70
C GLU A 38 -6.94 -17.37 -12.11
N VAL A 39 -7.26 -18.58 -11.66
CA VAL A 39 -6.48 -19.79 -11.97
C VAL A 39 -7.37 -20.74 -12.73
N TYR A 40 -6.96 -21.11 -13.95
CA TYR A 40 -7.68 -22.04 -14.80
C TYR A 40 -6.74 -23.04 -15.45
N ILE A 41 -7.29 -24.17 -15.92
CA ILE A 41 -6.54 -25.19 -16.65
C ILE A 41 -6.80 -24.99 -18.13
N ASN A 42 -5.73 -24.84 -18.92
CA ASN A 42 -5.84 -24.75 -20.37
C ASN A 42 -6.25 -26.11 -20.93
N LYS A 43 -7.40 -26.15 -21.62
CA LYS A 43 -7.97 -27.40 -22.16
C LYS A 43 -7.13 -28.04 -23.26
N THR A 44 -6.28 -27.27 -23.92
CA THR A 44 -5.44 -27.77 -25.02
C THR A 44 -4.09 -28.27 -24.52
N THR A 45 -3.47 -27.55 -23.59
CA THR A 45 -2.12 -27.89 -23.08
C THR A 45 -2.14 -28.68 -21.77
N ASN A 46 -3.30 -28.80 -21.10
CA ASN A 46 -3.45 -29.33 -19.73
C ASN A 46 -2.60 -28.63 -18.67
N GLU A 47 -2.12 -27.42 -18.96
CA GLU A 47 -1.32 -26.64 -18.02
C GLU A 47 -2.19 -25.74 -17.13
N LYS A 48 -1.74 -25.54 -15.90
CA LYS A 48 -2.35 -24.60 -14.96
C LYS A 48 -1.86 -23.18 -15.26
N ILE A 49 -2.76 -22.30 -15.68
CA ILE A 49 -2.48 -20.90 -15.99
C ILE A 49 -3.05 -20.01 -14.88
N THR A 50 -2.26 -19.03 -14.46
CA THR A 50 -2.69 -17.95 -13.56
C THR A 50 -2.78 -16.65 -14.35
N SER A 51 -3.99 -16.13 -14.51
CA SER A 51 -4.25 -14.80 -15.10
C SER A 51 -4.33 -13.76 -13.99
N THR A 52 -3.79 -12.57 -14.23
CA THR A 52 -3.82 -11.44 -13.28
C THR A 52 -4.42 -10.22 -13.96
N GLU A 53 -5.49 -9.68 -13.37
CA GLU A 53 -6.18 -8.49 -13.87
C GLU A 53 -5.90 -7.30 -12.94
N TRP A 54 -5.61 -6.15 -13.54
CA TRP A 54 -5.21 -4.93 -12.84
C TRP A 54 -6.31 -3.88 -12.88
N HIS A 55 -6.76 -3.48 -11.70
CA HIS A 55 -7.90 -2.58 -11.55
C HIS A 55 -7.45 -1.24 -10.98
N ASN A 56 -7.67 -0.15 -11.74
CA ASN A 56 -7.36 1.20 -11.28
C ASN A 56 -8.48 1.74 -10.39
N LEU A 57 -8.12 2.07 -9.15
CA LEU A 57 -9.04 2.59 -8.15
C LEU A 57 -8.84 4.09 -7.95
N VAL A 58 -9.95 4.80 -7.75
CA VAL A 58 -9.98 6.22 -7.39
C VAL A 58 -10.84 6.40 -6.15
N VAL A 59 -10.22 6.94 -5.10
CA VAL A 59 -10.88 7.25 -3.82
C VAL A 59 -10.78 8.76 -3.59
N ARG A 60 -11.78 9.38 -2.95
CA ARG A 60 -11.82 10.83 -2.72
C ARG A 60 -11.80 11.21 -1.24
N ASN A 61 -11.30 12.40 -0.95
CA ASN A 61 -11.39 13.12 0.32
C ASN A 61 -10.89 12.28 1.50
N LYS A 62 -11.60 12.33 2.63
CA LYS A 62 -11.24 11.60 3.86
C LYS A 62 -11.00 10.09 3.63
N ALA A 63 -11.70 9.48 2.69
CA ALA A 63 -11.48 8.08 2.33
C ALA A 63 -10.13 7.87 1.64
N ALA A 64 -9.67 8.82 0.83
CA ALA A 64 -8.34 8.80 0.22
C ALA A 64 -7.23 8.89 1.28
N GLU A 65 -7.36 9.80 2.24
CA GLU A 65 -6.42 9.95 3.38
C GLU A 65 -6.37 8.68 4.23
N LEU A 66 -7.51 8.00 4.42
CA LEU A 66 -7.56 6.73 5.14
C LEU A 66 -6.81 5.63 4.38
N CYS A 67 -6.99 5.56 3.06
CA CYS A 67 -6.23 4.62 2.23
C CYS A 67 -4.72 4.89 2.30
N GLU A 68 -4.27 6.14 2.19
CA GLU A 68 -2.85 6.50 2.32
C GLU A 68 -2.27 6.09 3.68
N LYS A 69 -3.02 6.31 4.76
CA LYS A 69 -2.55 6.04 6.12
C LYS A 69 -2.44 4.55 6.46
N TYR A 70 -3.33 3.72 5.90
CA TYR A 70 -3.51 2.33 6.34
C TYR A 70 -3.20 1.27 5.29
N LEU A 71 -2.98 1.67 4.04
CA LEU A 71 -2.59 0.76 2.97
C LEU A 71 -1.13 0.98 2.56
N SER A 72 -0.47 -0.11 2.27
CA SER A 72 0.83 -0.17 1.60
C SER A 72 0.79 -1.21 0.48
N LYS A 73 1.81 -1.20 -0.39
CA LYS A 73 1.93 -2.21 -1.45
C LYS A 73 1.83 -3.64 -0.88
N GLY A 74 1.04 -4.48 -1.53
CA GLY A 74 0.79 -5.88 -1.15
C GLY A 74 -0.41 -6.09 -0.23
N ASP A 75 -0.92 -5.04 0.40
CA ASP A 75 -2.05 -5.13 1.32
C ASP A 75 -3.31 -5.65 0.64
N LYS A 76 -4.07 -6.45 1.38
CA LYS A 76 -5.34 -7.00 0.90
C LYS A 76 -6.49 -6.05 1.28
N ILE A 77 -7.33 -5.74 0.29
CA ILE A 77 -8.46 -4.84 0.45
C ILE A 77 -9.70 -5.39 -0.23
N TYR A 78 -10.85 -5.18 0.41
CA TYR A 78 -12.17 -5.28 -0.19
C TYR A 78 -12.63 -3.89 -0.64
N ILE A 79 -13.18 -3.77 -1.85
CA ILE A 79 -13.73 -2.51 -2.36
C ILE A 79 -15.10 -2.73 -2.98
N GLU A 80 -15.98 -1.74 -2.81
CA GLU A 80 -17.15 -1.54 -3.64
C GLU A 80 -17.08 -0.18 -4.34
N GLY A 81 -17.62 -0.11 -5.55
CA GLY A 81 -17.66 1.13 -6.30
C GLY A 81 -18.47 1.02 -7.58
N LYS A 82 -18.14 1.90 -8.52
CA LYS A 82 -18.74 1.95 -9.86
C LYS A 82 -17.68 2.16 -10.92
N ILE A 83 -17.88 1.54 -12.08
CA ILE A 83 -17.01 1.78 -13.24
C ILE A 83 -17.31 3.17 -13.80
N ARG A 84 -16.25 3.93 -14.05
CA ARG A 84 -16.31 5.22 -14.74
C ARG A 84 -15.22 5.30 -15.78
N THR A 85 -15.60 5.56 -17.02
CA THR A 85 -14.67 5.89 -18.09
C THR A 85 -14.62 7.40 -18.25
N ARG A 86 -13.42 7.97 -18.22
CA ARG A 86 -13.18 9.38 -18.54
C ARG A 86 -12.47 9.49 -19.87
N GLN A 87 -12.81 10.53 -20.62
CA GLN A 87 -12.15 10.90 -21.85
C GLN A 87 -11.21 12.07 -21.58
N TRP A 88 -10.00 12.03 -22.12
CA TRP A 88 -9.03 13.11 -22.05
C TRP A 88 -8.23 13.17 -23.36
N GLN A 89 -7.67 14.33 -23.68
CA GLN A 89 -6.84 14.51 -24.89
C GLN A 89 -5.38 14.59 -24.49
N THR A 90 -4.51 13.94 -25.27
CA THR A 90 -3.06 14.12 -25.15
C THR A 90 -2.64 15.47 -25.74
N GLU A 91 -1.40 15.90 -25.46
CA GLU A 91 -0.83 17.14 -26.05
C GLU A 91 -0.84 17.10 -27.59
N GLU A 92 -0.77 15.90 -28.17
CA GLU A 92 -0.85 15.63 -29.62
C GLU A 92 -2.29 15.71 -30.19
N GLY A 93 -3.29 16.02 -29.35
CA GLY A 93 -4.70 16.09 -29.74
C GLY A 93 -5.43 14.74 -29.83
N ILE A 94 -4.76 13.63 -29.49
CA ILE A 94 -5.37 12.28 -29.54
C ILE A 94 -6.29 12.08 -28.34
N THR A 95 -7.53 11.71 -28.61
CA THR A 95 -8.49 11.35 -27.58
C THR A 95 -8.16 9.97 -27.00
N LYS A 96 -8.02 9.88 -25.67
CA LYS A 96 -7.82 8.65 -24.91
C LYS A 96 -8.97 8.43 -23.93
N HIS A 97 -9.27 7.17 -23.69
CA HIS A 97 -10.23 6.74 -22.68
C HIS A 97 -9.50 6.02 -21.55
N THR A 98 -9.87 6.32 -20.31
CA THR A 98 -9.35 5.63 -19.13
C THR A 98 -10.52 5.16 -18.29
N THR A 99 -10.58 3.86 -18.06
CA THR A 99 -11.59 3.23 -17.21
C THR A 99 -11.01 3.06 -15.81
N GLU A 100 -11.75 3.57 -14.82
CA GLU A 100 -11.36 3.58 -13.41
C GLU A 100 -12.57 3.14 -12.57
N ILE A 101 -12.31 2.54 -11.41
CA ILE A 101 -13.34 2.23 -10.42
C ILE A 101 -13.37 3.35 -9.39
N GLN A 102 -14.49 4.05 -9.34
CA GLN A 102 -14.75 5.07 -8.33
C GLN A 102 -15.25 4.37 -7.07
N VAL A 103 -14.38 4.27 -6.07
CA VAL A 103 -14.65 3.53 -4.84
C VAL A 103 -15.63 4.32 -3.99
N THR A 104 -16.67 3.63 -3.51
CA THR A 104 -17.67 4.16 -2.58
C THR A 104 -17.47 3.63 -1.17
N GLU A 105 -17.12 2.34 -1.05
CA GLU A 105 -16.88 1.67 0.22
C GLU A 105 -15.65 0.77 0.10
N PHE A 106 -14.96 0.55 1.22
CA PHE A 106 -13.85 -0.39 1.29
C PHE A 106 -13.66 -0.90 2.71
N ILE A 107 -13.03 -2.07 2.81
CA ILE A 107 -12.67 -2.69 4.08
C ILE A 107 -11.23 -3.16 3.96
N PHE A 108 -10.40 -2.74 4.91
CA PHE A 108 -9.04 -3.25 5.06
C PHE A 108 -9.10 -4.70 5.53
N LEU A 109 -8.54 -5.63 4.76
CA LEU A 109 -8.55 -7.05 5.08
C LEU A 109 -7.21 -7.53 5.68
N ASN A 110 -6.28 -6.61 5.91
CA ASN A 110 -5.00 -6.94 6.52
C ASN A 110 -5.18 -7.45 7.96
N THR A 111 -4.68 -8.65 8.21
CA THR A 111 -4.48 -9.20 9.55
C THR A 111 -3.37 -8.42 10.24
N LYS A 112 -3.59 -8.01 11.50
CA LYS A 112 -2.65 -7.28 12.39
C LYS A 112 -1.26 -7.93 12.61
N LYS A 113 -0.88 -8.98 11.87
CA LYS A 113 0.36 -9.76 12.07
C LYS A 113 1.61 -9.16 11.42
N ASP A 114 1.52 -8.19 10.51
CA ASP A 114 2.72 -7.58 9.88
C ASP A 114 3.26 -6.33 10.60
N ILE A 115 2.52 -5.78 11.56
CA ILE A 115 3.00 -4.64 12.38
C ILE A 115 4.17 -5.09 13.30
N ASP A 116 4.20 -6.36 13.72
CA ASP A 116 5.27 -6.92 14.55
C ASP A 116 6.57 -7.23 13.75
N GLY A 117 6.46 -7.44 12.43
CA GLY A 117 7.60 -7.77 11.56
C GLY A 117 8.59 -6.61 11.39
N LYS A 118 8.09 -5.36 11.33
CA LYS A 118 8.95 -4.16 11.28
C LYS A 118 9.67 -3.88 12.60
N ASN A 119 9.05 -4.19 13.76
CA ASN A 119 9.71 -4.07 15.06
C ASN A 119 10.80 -5.13 15.28
N LYS A 120 10.71 -6.29 14.63
CA LYS A 120 11.76 -7.32 14.70
C LYS A 120 13.03 -6.95 13.93
N SER A 121 12.90 -6.24 12.80
CA SER A 121 14.05 -5.73 12.04
C SER A 121 14.82 -4.62 12.77
N LEU A 122 14.13 -3.85 13.63
CA LEU A 122 14.78 -2.83 14.48
C LEU A 122 15.52 -3.46 15.66
N LYS A 123 14.99 -4.56 16.24
CA LYS A 123 15.66 -5.27 17.34
C LYS A 123 16.98 -5.93 16.92
N HIS A 124 17.04 -6.52 15.72
CA HIS A 124 18.27 -7.16 15.25
C HIS A 124 19.43 -6.16 15.07
N THR A 125 19.14 -4.94 14.60
CA THR A 125 20.16 -3.89 14.40
C THR A 125 20.72 -3.32 15.72
N VAL A 126 19.94 -3.38 16.81
CA VAL A 126 20.36 -2.84 18.13
C VAL A 126 21.16 -3.87 18.91
N GLU A 127 20.78 -5.16 18.87
CA GLU A 127 21.54 -6.23 19.53
C GLU A 127 22.93 -6.43 18.88
N ASP A 128 23.03 -6.37 17.54
CA ASP A 128 24.31 -6.52 16.84
C ASP A 128 25.26 -5.34 17.09
N LYS A 129 24.74 -4.12 17.34
CA LYS A 129 25.57 -2.93 17.65
C LYS A 129 25.97 -2.82 19.12
N LEU A 130 25.26 -3.49 20.03
CA LEU A 130 25.59 -3.52 21.46
C LEU A 130 26.61 -4.62 21.81
N ALA A 131 26.77 -5.63 20.94
CA ALA A 131 27.74 -6.70 21.13
C ALA A 131 29.21 -6.25 20.97
N ASP A 132 29.46 -5.16 20.23
CA ASP A 132 30.80 -4.60 19.99
C ASP A 132 31.21 -3.50 20.99
N PHE A 133 30.38 -3.17 21.98
CA PHE A 133 30.70 -2.19 23.01
C PHE A 133 31.26 -2.90 24.25
N GLU A 134 32.59 -3.08 24.30
CA GLU A 134 33.27 -3.48 25.54
C GLU A 134 33.14 -2.35 26.58
N ILE A 135 32.50 -2.66 27.71
CA ILE A 135 32.48 -1.79 28.88
C ILE A 135 33.91 -1.80 29.46
N PRO A 136 34.61 -0.66 29.57
CA PRO A 136 35.94 -0.63 30.16
C PRO A 136 35.88 -1.14 31.61
N LYS A 137 36.85 -1.97 31.99
CA LYS A 137 36.91 -2.56 33.34
C LYS A 137 37.09 -1.46 34.38
N ILE A 138 36.30 -1.56 35.46
CA ILE A 138 36.26 -0.62 36.59
C ILE A 138 37.64 -0.40 37.25
N SER A 139 38.60 -1.31 37.04
CA SER A 139 39.96 -1.22 37.58
C SER A 139 40.82 -0.07 37.01
N GLU A 140 40.40 0.61 35.93
CA GLU A 140 41.17 1.72 35.34
C GLU A 140 40.70 3.12 35.79
N MET A 141 39.65 3.23 36.62
CA MET A 141 39.13 4.51 37.12
C MET A 141 39.65 4.93 38.51
N GLU A 142 40.47 4.14 39.19
CA GLU A 142 40.93 4.44 40.57
C GLU A 142 42.15 5.38 40.67
N ASN A 143 42.66 5.93 39.56
CA ASN A 143 43.85 6.82 39.58
C ASN A 143 43.55 8.32 39.35
N LEU A 144 42.38 8.82 39.76
CA LEU A 144 42.08 10.27 39.70
C LEU A 144 42.24 11.04 41.01
N ASP A 145 42.68 10.41 42.11
CA ASP A 145 42.85 11.09 43.40
C ASP A 145 44.27 11.65 43.65
N ASN A 146 45.12 11.76 42.61
CA ASN A 146 46.50 12.25 42.79
C ASN A 146 46.91 13.32 41.76
N LEU A 147 46.26 14.47 41.80
CA LEU A 147 46.75 15.71 41.18
C LEU A 147 47.07 16.74 42.28
N PRO A 148 48.31 17.24 42.39
CA PRO A 148 48.57 18.47 43.12
C PRO A 148 48.00 19.64 42.30
N PHE A 149 47.55 20.67 43.02
CA PHE A 149 46.94 21.92 42.52
C PHE A 149 47.46 22.43 41.17
#